data_AF-A0A142YCQ7-F1
#
_entry.id   AF-A0A142YCQ7-F1
#
_cell.length_a   1.000
_cell.length_b   1.000
_cell.length_c   1.000
_cell.angle_alpha   90.00
_cell.angle_beta   90.00
_cell.angle_gamma   90.00
#
_symmetry.space_group_name_H-M   'P 1'
#
loop_
_entity.id
_entity.type
_entity.pdbx_description
1 polymer ?
#
loop_
_entity_poly.entity_id
_entity_poly.type
_entity_poly.pdbx_seq_one_letter_code
_entity_poly.pdbx_strand_id
1 'polypeptide(L)'
;MAANIGAYPSLYTPTDLYVRNPLTNERQGSVAAYSLYRQNDVTNALVSNEGKLVTGKDRAGNEWTISVHGPGKVIVTDTTPNDGALDDDIATIQIVGSSLNSTYVTGSTVASTRTTTSGTVRFNRLIAADGVRSIQLNGFDLTSMVTPAVAEDTGVFLYGGVQVLEFHDVVGLFDTAVSPTPYQIQIGQPNSPLRVKPSIYLDSIYNSVYNSDDSTIPTGPVTTPWIQFSINGVVQDFSIVSATQSALPPNYVTGSQQGTIETWSGVPTSGPAPAAYQFFYNVVGTTGRTSLQAVGVNNLKVRGSAKNFTAQRDTTPFTTANSGLNHLRRAEFGGVADGVALDVAGPIGQLRFNRGLGDPTGVYTASTETAPTDENPDTQTILLPATNYGIPQGSTGYAAAGLQSGAIRARRLGSLVAGSADVNTIAAQNPDYVSLRRIGYPTNTLAPGTAIVNSSITTTDSIDHVNVDGNVQNSAIATGFDYQAYRQGLSPLRQPSRIGSYKQHGDLINSTVTASTTPNQGDYRKGATFGDGSITGHVTGKAYDTGGRNALGQFGAGVFARRKVGRLPIAP
;
A
#
# COMPACT_ATOMS: atom_id res chain seq x y z
N MET A 1 34.33 55.40 2.56
CA MET A 1 33.74 54.86 1.32
C MET A 1 34.37 53.50 1.06
N ALA A 2 33.65 52.41 1.34
CA ALA A 2 33.94 51.07 0.85
C ALA A 2 32.63 50.29 0.99
N ALA A 3 31.91 50.10 -0.12
CA ALA A 3 30.68 49.32 -0.14
C ALA A 3 31.05 47.84 -0.30
N ASN A 4 30.79 47.06 0.75
CA ASN A 4 30.69 45.61 0.69
C ASN A 4 29.42 45.26 -0.12
N ILE A 5 29.58 44.89 -1.39
CA ILE A 5 28.53 44.22 -2.15
C ILE A 5 28.83 42.72 -2.05
N GLY A 6 28.00 42.01 -1.31
CA GLY A 6 28.09 40.57 -1.10
C GLY A 6 28.00 39.81 -2.42
N ALA A 7 28.79 38.74 -2.53
CA ALA A 7 28.76 37.81 -3.64
C ALA A 7 27.37 37.17 -3.75
N TYR A 8 26.66 37.46 -4.84
CA TYR A 8 25.48 36.71 -5.26
C TYR A 8 25.90 35.28 -5.63
N PRO A 9 25.19 34.23 -5.21
CA PRO A 9 25.44 32.87 -5.69
C PRO A 9 25.12 32.83 -7.20
N SER A 10 26.11 32.48 -8.01
CA SER A 10 25.93 32.29 -9.45
C SER A 10 24.93 31.16 -9.70
N LEU A 11 23.88 31.44 -10.48
CA LEU A 11 22.95 30.43 -10.98
C LEU A 11 23.75 29.37 -11.76
N TYR A 12 23.67 28.11 -11.34
CA TYR A 12 24.23 26.99 -12.09
C TYR A 12 23.39 26.78 -13.36
N THR A 13 23.92 27.17 -14.51
CA THR A 13 23.35 26.85 -15.83
C THR A 13 24.04 25.59 -16.36
N PRO A 14 23.31 24.46 -16.52
CA PRO A 14 23.91 23.25 -17.08
C PRO A 14 24.48 23.53 -18.48
N THR A 15 25.72 23.11 -18.70
CA THR A 15 26.48 23.28 -19.96
C THR A 15 25.94 22.49 -21.15
N ASP A 16 24.88 21.73 -20.92
CA ASP A 16 24.42 20.62 -21.77
C ASP A 16 23.13 21.01 -22.54
N LEU A 17 22.56 22.17 -22.22
CA LEU A 17 21.36 22.74 -22.83
C LEU A 17 21.71 23.53 -24.11
N TYR A 18 21.95 22.83 -25.22
CA TYR A 18 21.96 23.49 -26.52
C TYR A 18 20.53 23.68 -27.01
N VAL A 19 20.01 24.90 -26.89
CA VAL A 19 18.71 25.29 -27.45
C VAL A 19 18.94 25.93 -28.83
N ARG A 20 18.10 25.58 -29.81
CA ARG A 20 18.02 26.30 -31.09
C ARG A 20 16.77 27.14 -31.08
N ASN A 21 16.87 28.38 -31.55
CA ASN A 21 15.69 29.22 -31.74
C ASN A 21 14.78 28.56 -32.80
N PRO A 22 13.51 28.27 -32.50
CA PRO A 22 12.62 27.55 -33.41
C PRO A 22 12.16 28.39 -34.63
N LEU A 23 12.29 29.71 -34.57
CA LEU A 23 11.98 30.62 -35.68
C LEU A 23 13.19 30.88 -36.59
N THR A 24 14.40 30.94 -36.04
CA THR A 24 15.61 31.31 -36.81
C THR A 24 16.59 30.15 -37.03
N ASN A 25 16.39 29.01 -36.36
CA ASN A 25 17.25 27.81 -36.39
C ASN A 25 18.72 28.04 -35.95
N GLU A 26 19.00 29.20 -35.36
CA GLU A 26 20.32 29.57 -34.84
C GLU A 26 20.60 28.88 -33.50
N ARG A 27 21.88 28.56 -33.27
CA ARG A 27 22.38 27.92 -32.05
C ARG A 27 22.46 28.97 -30.93
N GLN A 28 21.65 28.85 -29.87
CA GLN A 28 21.85 29.67 -28.67
C GLN A 28 23.14 29.18 -27.97
N GLY A 29 24.10 30.10 -27.79
CA GLY A 29 25.41 29.81 -27.22
C GLY A 29 26.56 30.68 -27.76
N SER A 30 26.39 31.35 -28.91
CA SER A 30 27.28 32.45 -29.32
C SER A 30 26.71 33.78 -28.83
N VAL A 31 26.57 33.92 -27.51
CA VAL A 31 26.04 35.16 -26.93
C VAL A 31 27.21 36.14 -26.82
N ALA A 32 27.13 37.26 -27.55
CA ALA A 32 28.11 38.34 -27.43
C ALA A 32 28.12 38.84 -25.98
N ALA A 33 29.30 39.11 -25.41
CA ALA A 33 29.48 39.52 -24.01
C ALA A 33 28.57 40.69 -23.56
N TYR A 34 28.10 41.50 -24.52
CA TYR A 34 27.14 42.57 -24.32
C TYR A 34 25.77 42.12 -23.76
N SER A 35 25.34 40.88 -24.06
CA SER A 35 24.08 40.29 -23.59
C SER A 35 24.06 39.90 -22.09
N LEU A 36 25.22 39.84 -21.45
CA LEU A 36 25.36 39.54 -20.01
C LEU A 36 25.08 40.75 -19.11
N TYR A 37 24.97 41.96 -19.70
CA TYR A 37 24.83 43.21 -18.96
C TYR A 37 23.40 43.76 -18.88
N ARG A 38 22.41 43.07 -19.47
CA ARG A 38 20.98 43.42 -19.34
C ARG A 38 20.27 42.44 -18.42
N GLN A 39 20.25 42.76 -17.12
CA GLN A 39 19.25 42.18 -16.22
C GLN A 39 17.87 42.67 -16.63
N ASN A 40 16.88 41.76 -16.66
CA ASN A 40 15.45 42.01 -16.92
C ASN A 40 15.02 42.24 -18.38
N ASP A 41 15.70 41.63 -19.35
CA ASP A 41 15.20 41.57 -20.74
C ASP A 41 14.53 40.21 -20.99
N VAL A 42 13.18 40.20 -21.04
CA VAL A 42 12.32 39.03 -21.29
C VAL A 42 12.59 38.36 -22.64
N THR A 43 13.31 39.01 -23.55
CA THR A 43 13.68 38.47 -24.87
C THR A 43 15.12 37.93 -24.93
N ASN A 44 15.88 38.00 -23.82
CA ASN A 44 17.26 37.53 -23.78
C ASN A 44 17.34 36.01 -23.88
N ALA A 45 18.21 35.49 -24.75
CA ALA A 45 18.42 34.06 -24.99
C ALA A 45 18.87 33.25 -23.75
N LEU A 46 19.40 33.91 -22.71
CA LEU A 46 19.71 33.27 -21.41
C LEU A 46 18.49 33.23 -20.46
N VAL A 47 17.44 34.00 -20.76
CA VAL A 47 16.23 34.21 -19.94
C VAL A 47 14.98 33.61 -20.61
N SER A 48 14.99 33.38 -21.93
CA SER A 48 13.93 32.71 -22.68
C SER A 48 13.97 31.17 -22.50
N ASN A 49 14.03 30.71 -21.25
CA ASN A 49 13.91 29.30 -20.84
C ASN A 49 12.43 28.92 -20.68
N GLU A 50 11.56 29.34 -21.60
CA GLU A 50 10.10 29.22 -21.45
C GLU A 50 9.68 27.78 -21.11
N GLY A 51 9.28 27.57 -19.85
CA GLY A 51 8.88 26.27 -19.31
C GLY A 51 10.01 25.22 -19.22
N LYS A 52 11.28 25.61 -19.38
CA LYS A 52 12.44 24.74 -19.12
C LYS A 52 12.83 24.72 -17.65
N LEU A 53 12.62 25.85 -16.99
CA LEU A 53 12.78 26.03 -15.56
C LEU A 53 11.59 26.86 -15.09
N VAL A 54 10.81 26.34 -14.16
CA VAL A 54 9.70 27.06 -13.53
C VAL A 54 9.88 26.97 -12.02
N THR A 55 9.77 28.11 -11.36
CA THR A 55 9.92 28.24 -9.92
C THR A 55 8.72 28.95 -9.35
N GLY A 56 8.32 28.57 -8.14
CA GLY A 56 7.27 29.25 -7.41
C GLY A 56 7.40 29.01 -5.91
N LYS A 57 6.37 29.41 -5.20
CA LYS A 57 6.18 29.16 -3.78
C LYS A 57 4.79 28.56 -3.57
N ASP A 58 4.62 27.83 -2.48
CA ASP A 58 3.28 27.55 -1.98
C ASP A 58 2.83 28.67 -1.02
N ARG A 59 1.58 28.59 -0.59
CA ARG A 59 0.98 29.56 0.34
C ARG A 59 1.67 29.59 1.71
N ALA A 60 2.32 28.50 2.10
CA ALA A 60 3.11 28.42 3.32
C ALA A 60 4.52 29.03 3.16
N GLY A 61 4.90 29.42 1.94
CA GLY A 61 6.18 30.01 1.60
C GLY A 61 7.28 28.99 1.27
N ASN A 62 6.94 27.71 1.11
CA ASN A 62 7.88 26.70 0.62
C ASN A 62 8.20 26.99 -0.84
N GLU A 63 9.48 27.03 -1.18
CA GLU A 63 9.91 27.27 -2.55
C GLU A 63 9.96 25.95 -3.31
N TRP A 64 9.59 25.98 -4.58
CA TRP A 64 9.67 24.83 -5.46
C TRP A 64 10.26 25.19 -6.80
N THR A 65 10.90 24.22 -7.43
CA THR A 65 11.51 24.35 -8.75
C THR A 65 11.23 23.10 -9.55
N ILE A 66 10.80 23.25 -10.81
CA ILE A 66 10.62 22.17 -11.78
C ILE A 66 11.46 22.47 -13.02
N SER A 67 12.25 21.50 -13.44
CA SER A 67 13.14 21.59 -14.61
C SER A 67 12.80 20.52 -15.65
N VAL A 68 12.91 20.88 -16.94
CA VAL A 68 12.69 19.96 -18.07
C VAL A 68 13.93 19.86 -18.95
N HIS A 69 14.53 18.68 -18.99
CA HIS A 69 15.66 18.34 -19.85
C HIS A 69 15.17 17.61 -21.11
N GLY A 70 15.85 17.81 -22.24
CA GLY A 70 15.46 17.22 -23.53
C GLY A 70 14.39 18.03 -24.27
N PRO A 71 13.58 17.40 -25.15
CA PRO A 71 12.49 18.10 -25.83
C PRO A 71 11.32 18.40 -24.87
N GLY A 72 10.53 19.42 -25.20
CA GLY A 72 9.33 19.80 -24.45
C GLY A 72 9.55 20.85 -23.38
N LYS A 73 8.48 21.23 -22.68
CA LYS A 73 8.48 22.21 -21.60
C LYS A 73 7.41 21.86 -20.56
N VAL A 74 7.53 22.42 -19.37
CA VAL A 74 6.51 22.36 -18.32
C VAL A 74 5.74 23.68 -18.27
N ILE A 75 4.44 23.56 -18.07
CA ILE A 75 3.54 24.65 -17.73
C ILE A 75 3.01 24.31 -16.35
N VAL A 76 3.15 25.25 -15.42
CA VAL A 76 2.63 25.09 -14.06
C VAL A 76 1.58 26.16 -13.85
N THR A 77 0.43 25.77 -13.33
CA THR A 77 -0.60 26.67 -12.84
C THR A 77 -0.81 26.38 -11.37
N ASP A 78 -0.82 27.42 -10.55
CA ASP A 78 -1.28 27.32 -9.17
C ASP A 78 -2.80 27.35 -9.10
N THR A 79 -3.33 27.37 -7.89
CA THR A 79 -4.77 27.42 -7.61
C THR A 79 -5.42 28.77 -7.91
N THR A 80 -4.65 29.81 -8.22
CA THR A 80 -5.10 31.17 -8.59
C THR A 80 -4.55 31.59 -9.96
N PRO A 81 -4.86 30.86 -11.04
CA PRO A 81 -4.10 30.84 -12.31
C PRO A 81 -4.04 32.17 -13.11
N ASN A 82 -4.61 33.27 -12.63
CA ASN A 82 -4.72 34.55 -13.33
C ASN A 82 -4.21 35.77 -12.54
N ASP A 83 -3.60 35.58 -11.37
CA ASP A 83 -3.02 36.70 -10.60
C ASP A 83 -1.58 37.07 -11.06
N GLY A 84 -0.97 36.23 -11.90
CA GLY A 84 0.36 36.44 -12.44
C GLY A 84 1.49 36.05 -11.47
N ALA A 85 1.15 35.38 -10.37
CA ALA A 85 2.08 34.80 -9.43
C ALA A 85 2.03 33.26 -9.49
N LEU A 86 3.00 32.64 -8.81
CA LEU A 86 3.04 31.20 -8.55
C LEU A 86 3.38 31.09 -7.06
N ASP A 87 2.48 31.53 -6.21
CA ASP A 87 2.68 31.67 -4.76
C ASP A 87 1.60 30.97 -3.91
N ASP A 88 0.71 30.20 -4.56
CA ASP A 88 -0.24 29.29 -3.93
C ASP A 88 0.10 27.80 -4.25
N ASP A 89 -0.70 26.86 -3.73
CA ASP A 89 -0.54 25.43 -4.02
C ASP A 89 -0.66 25.14 -5.53
N ILE A 90 -0.02 24.07 -6.03
CA ILE A 90 -0.02 23.78 -7.46
C ILE A 90 -1.33 23.12 -7.88
N ALA A 91 -2.10 23.74 -8.78
CA ALA A 91 -3.26 23.09 -9.37
C ALA A 91 -2.83 22.05 -10.42
N THR A 92 -2.02 22.45 -11.40
CA THR A 92 -1.64 21.56 -12.50
C THR A 92 -0.18 21.72 -12.90
N ILE A 93 0.51 20.59 -13.04
CA ILE A 93 1.79 20.46 -13.72
C ILE A 93 1.52 19.81 -15.08
N GLN A 94 1.72 20.53 -16.17
CA GLN A 94 1.51 20.02 -17.53
C GLN A 94 2.82 19.97 -18.30
N ILE A 95 3.15 18.79 -18.82
CA ILE A 95 4.33 18.57 -19.66
C ILE A 95 3.88 18.48 -21.13
N VAL A 96 4.45 19.32 -21.99
CA VAL A 96 4.06 19.44 -23.41
C VAL A 96 5.26 19.30 -24.34
N GLY A 97 5.05 18.71 -25.52
CA GLY A 97 6.10 18.53 -26.53
C GLY A 97 7.23 17.61 -26.06
N SER A 98 6.92 16.71 -25.13
CA SER A 98 7.89 15.79 -24.53
C SER A 98 8.11 14.53 -25.38
N SER A 99 9.07 13.72 -24.95
CA SER A 99 9.37 12.43 -25.55
C SER A 99 9.63 11.37 -24.48
N LEU A 100 9.00 10.22 -24.66
CA LEU A 100 9.23 9.01 -23.86
C LEU A 100 10.69 8.54 -23.83
N ASN A 101 11.52 8.97 -24.79
CA ASN A 101 12.89 8.50 -24.95
C ASN A 101 13.94 9.49 -24.43
N SER A 102 13.61 10.78 -24.30
CA SER A 102 14.62 11.81 -24.06
C SER A 102 14.20 12.96 -23.14
N THR A 103 12.93 13.05 -22.73
CA THR A 103 12.50 14.10 -21.79
C THR A 103 12.59 13.64 -20.35
N TYR A 104 13.33 14.38 -19.53
CA TYR A 104 13.45 14.16 -18.10
C TYR A 104 12.90 15.39 -17.37
N VAL A 105 12.03 15.16 -16.40
CA VAL A 105 11.46 16.21 -15.55
C VAL A 105 11.90 15.97 -14.12
N THR A 106 12.47 17.01 -13.51
CA THR A 106 12.92 16.98 -12.12
C THR A 106 12.24 18.10 -11.35
N GLY A 107 11.87 17.83 -10.10
CA GLY A 107 11.29 18.79 -9.19
C GLY A 107 11.97 18.70 -7.83
N SER A 108 12.16 19.84 -7.19
CA SER A 108 12.65 19.92 -5.81
C SER A 108 11.93 21.02 -5.03
N THR A 109 11.74 20.78 -3.73
CA THR A 109 11.18 21.74 -2.79
C THR A 109 12.21 22.17 -1.74
N VAL A 110 12.02 23.36 -1.20
CA VAL A 110 12.80 23.93 -0.10
C VAL A 110 11.82 24.50 0.92
N ALA A 111 12.00 24.15 2.19
CA ALA A 111 11.17 24.66 3.26
C ALA A 111 11.24 26.19 3.36
N SER A 112 10.12 26.81 3.74
CA SER A 112 10.05 28.23 3.99
C SER A 112 11.09 28.69 5.02
N THR A 113 11.74 29.82 4.75
CA THR A 113 12.63 30.49 5.71
C THR A 113 11.85 31.35 6.72
N ARG A 114 10.55 31.57 6.50
CA ARG A 114 9.70 32.48 7.30
C ARG A 114 8.79 31.73 8.27
N THR A 115 8.45 30.49 7.94
CA THR A 115 7.45 29.66 8.63
C THR A 115 8.01 28.25 8.74
N THR A 116 7.82 27.60 9.89
CA THR A 116 8.23 26.20 10.05
C THR A 116 7.24 25.29 9.33
N THR A 117 7.71 24.54 8.34
CA THR A 117 6.92 23.64 7.50
C THR A 117 7.61 22.28 7.35
N SER A 118 6.92 21.30 6.77
CA SER A 118 7.50 20.01 6.36
C SER A 118 8.45 20.11 5.16
N GLY A 119 8.51 21.27 4.49
CA GLY A 119 9.24 21.46 3.24
C GLY A 119 8.66 20.70 2.04
N THR A 120 7.43 20.20 2.13
CA THR A 120 6.71 19.55 1.02
C THR A 120 5.74 20.54 0.36
N VAL A 121 5.50 20.35 -0.94
CA VAL A 121 4.59 21.17 -1.74
C VAL A 121 3.48 20.30 -2.31
N ARG A 122 2.24 20.78 -2.24
CA ARG A 122 1.07 20.06 -2.74
C ARG A 122 0.87 20.33 -4.22
N PHE A 123 0.46 19.30 -4.95
CA PHE A 123 -0.06 19.45 -6.30
C PHE A 123 -1.34 18.64 -6.49
N ASN A 124 -2.31 19.20 -7.22
CA ASN A 124 -3.56 18.53 -7.51
C ASN A 124 -3.46 17.60 -8.73
N ARG A 125 -2.73 18.02 -9.77
CA ARG A 125 -2.73 17.31 -11.05
C ARG A 125 -1.40 17.33 -11.78
N LEU A 126 -1.02 16.21 -12.40
CA LEU A 126 0.12 16.09 -13.31
C LEU A 126 -0.34 15.49 -14.64
N ILE A 127 -0.04 16.14 -15.78
CA ILE A 127 -0.49 15.71 -17.11
C ILE A 127 0.68 15.66 -18.09
N ALA A 128 0.76 14.59 -18.88
CA ALA A 128 1.63 14.52 -20.05
C ALA A 128 1.00 13.69 -21.19
N ALA A 129 0.84 14.30 -22.37
CA ALA A 129 0.26 13.62 -23.54
C ALA A 129 1.30 12.85 -24.37
N ASP A 130 2.48 13.43 -24.61
CA ASP A 130 3.47 12.94 -25.59
C ASP A 130 4.48 11.91 -25.02
N GLY A 131 4.26 11.51 -23.76
CA GLY A 131 5.11 10.57 -23.02
C GLY A 131 6.38 11.22 -22.49
N VAL A 132 6.88 10.72 -21.36
CA VAL A 132 8.03 11.30 -20.66
C VAL A 132 8.98 10.19 -20.25
N ARG A 133 10.29 10.36 -20.42
CA ARG A 133 11.23 9.32 -20.00
C ARG A 133 11.20 9.16 -18.49
N SER A 134 11.39 10.24 -17.74
CA SER A 134 11.26 10.22 -16.29
C SER A 134 10.65 11.49 -15.73
N ILE A 135 9.90 11.34 -14.65
CA ILE A 135 9.38 12.44 -13.83
C ILE A 135 9.77 12.12 -12.39
N GLN A 136 10.54 13.00 -11.76
CA GLN A 136 10.99 12.85 -10.38
C GLN A 136 10.71 14.15 -9.63
N LEU A 137 9.64 14.19 -8.84
CA LEU A 137 9.18 15.37 -8.10
C LEU A 137 9.44 15.19 -6.61
N ASN A 138 10.65 15.52 -6.18
CA ASN A 138 11.09 15.33 -4.79
C ASN A 138 10.45 16.36 -3.87
N GLY A 139 9.72 15.88 -2.85
CA GLY A 139 8.98 16.72 -1.90
C GLY A 139 7.61 17.20 -2.41
N PHE A 140 7.09 16.62 -3.48
CA PHE A 140 5.77 16.95 -4.02
C PHE A 140 4.71 15.91 -3.63
N ASP A 141 3.63 16.37 -3.00
CA ASP A 141 2.53 15.54 -2.51
C ASP A 141 1.30 15.67 -3.42
N LEU A 142 0.82 14.54 -3.96
CA LEU A 142 -0.41 14.50 -4.74
C LEU A 142 -1.63 14.58 -3.80
N THR A 143 -2.44 15.63 -3.92
CA THR A 143 -3.65 15.79 -3.12
C THR A 143 -4.66 16.77 -3.71
N SER A 144 -5.94 16.55 -3.44
CA SER A 144 -7.04 17.49 -3.71
C SER A 144 -7.09 18.63 -2.71
N MET A 145 -6.37 18.51 -1.59
CA MET A 145 -6.31 19.49 -0.50
C MET A 145 -5.36 20.65 -0.81
N VAL A 146 -5.48 21.20 -2.01
CA VAL A 146 -4.76 22.42 -2.44
C VAL A 146 -5.56 23.65 -2.03
N THR A 147 -4.87 24.76 -1.78
CA THR A 147 -5.45 26.01 -1.27
C THR A 147 -5.05 27.20 -2.16
N PRO A 148 -6.02 27.97 -2.70
CA PRO A 148 -7.48 27.74 -2.67
C PRO A 148 -7.94 26.42 -3.32
N ALA A 149 -9.12 25.93 -2.94
CA ALA A 149 -9.67 24.70 -3.52
C ALA A 149 -9.98 24.88 -5.01
N VAL A 150 -9.64 23.87 -5.82
CA VAL A 150 -9.92 23.83 -7.27
C VAL A 150 -10.91 22.73 -7.61
N ALA A 151 -11.81 23.01 -8.55
CA ALA A 151 -12.80 22.05 -9.04
C ALA A 151 -12.27 21.23 -10.22
N GLU A 152 -11.16 20.52 -10.01
CA GLU A 152 -10.51 19.67 -11.02
C GLU A 152 -10.27 18.27 -10.47
N ASP A 153 -10.29 17.26 -11.34
CA ASP A 153 -9.95 15.89 -10.96
C ASP A 153 -8.50 15.78 -10.50
N THR A 154 -8.30 15.31 -9.27
CA THR A 154 -6.98 15.05 -8.70
C THR A 154 -6.37 13.79 -9.30
N GLY A 155 -5.14 13.87 -9.79
CA GLY A 155 -4.48 12.70 -10.34
C GLY A 155 -3.24 12.94 -11.19
N VAL A 156 -2.68 11.84 -11.66
CA VAL A 156 -1.53 11.79 -12.56
C VAL A 156 -1.97 11.14 -13.86
N PHE A 157 -1.87 11.84 -14.98
CA PHE A 157 -2.40 11.44 -16.29
C PHE A 157 -1.29 11.46 -17.34
N LEU A 158 -0.59 10.34 -17.49
CA LEU A 158 0.56 10.17 -18.37
C LEU A 158 0.17 9.32 -19.57
N TYR A 159 -0.65 9.89 -20.46
CA TYR A 159 -1.27 9.19 -21.59
C TYR A 159 -0.26 8.62 -22.57
N GLY A 160 0.83 9.34 -22.86
CA GLY A 160 1.92 8.86 -23.70
C GLY A 160 2.86 7.88 -23.02
N GLY A 161 2.64 7.59 -21.74
CA GLY A 161 3.43 6.69 -20.92
C GLY A 161 4.62 7.36 -20.23
N VAL A 162 5.24 6.61 -19.31
CA VAL A 162 6.44 7.03 -18.58
C VAL A 162 7.35 5.83 -18.31
N GLN A 163 8.67 6.01 -18.28
CA GLN A 163 9.57 4.93 -17.85
C GLN A 163 9.81 4.96 -16.34
N VAL A 164 9.94 6.15 -15.75
CA VAL A 164 10.10 6.34 -14.29
C VAL A 164 9.18 7.46 -13.80
N LEU A 165 8.31 7.15 -12.83
CA LEU A 165 7.51 8.13 -12.10
C LEU A 165 7.89 8.05 -10.63
N GLU A 166 8.31 9.18 -10.07
CA GLU A 166 8.69 9.32 -8.68
C GLU A 166 8.17 10.64 -8.12
N PHE A 167 7.53 10.57 -6.97
CA PHE A 167 7.14 11.72 -6.16
C PHE A 167 6.97 11.27 -4.71
N HIS A 168 6.78 12.22 -3.80
CA HIS A 168 6.84 11.96 -2.36
C HIS A 168 5.63 11.14 -1.89
N ASP A 169 4.49 11.77 -1.61
CA ASP A 169 3.31 11.08 -1.10
C ASP A 169 2.08 11.22 -2.00
N VAL A 170 1.16 10.25 -1.87
CA VAL A 170 -0.26 10.45 -2.24
C VAL A 170 -1.05 10.64 -0.96
N VAL A 171 -1.66 11.82 -0.80
CA VAL A 171 -2.42 12.19 0.40
C VAL A 171 -3.91 12.27 0.06
N GLY A 172 -4.59 11.12 0.12
CA GLY A 172 -6.03 10.99 -0.12
C GLY A 172 -6.83 10.95 1.19
N LEU A 173 -7.51 12.05 1.48
CA LEU A 173 -8.51 12.15 2.55
C LEU A 173 -9.89 12.36 1.91
N PHE A 174 -10.74 11.34 1.99
CA PHE A 174 -12.02 11.29 1.28
C PHE A 174 -13.17 11.36 2.28
N ASP A 175 -13.79 12.53 2.37
CA ASP A 175 -15.01 12.74 3.15
C ASP A 175 -16.25 12.43 2.32
N THR A 176 -16.86 11.27 2.54
CA THR A 176 -18.02 10.81 1.77
C THR A 176 -19.27 11.67 1.97
N ALA A 177 -19.34 12.53 3.00
CA ALA A 177 -20.44 13.48 3.18
C ALA A 177 -20.52 14.48 2.00
N VAL A 178 -19.38 14.81 1.40
CA VAL A 178 -19.27 15.80 0.32
C VAL A 178 -19.05 15.19 -1.06
N SER A 179 -19.31 13.88 -1.23
CA SER A 179 -19.19 13.16 -2.51
C SER A 179 -17.83 13.34 -3.22
N PRO A 180 -16.71 12.96 -2.59
CA PRO A 180 -15.38 13.19 -3.14
C PRO A 180 -15.09 12.24 -4.31
N THR A 181 -14.19 12.64 -5.20
CA THR A 181 -13.75 11.81 -6.32
C THR A 181 -12.49 11.01 -5.95
N PRO A 182 -12.42 9.71 -6.32
CA PRO A 182 -11.19 8.92 -6.19
C PRO A 182 -10.02 9.50 -6.99
N TYR A 183 -8.81 9.40 -6.45
CA TYR A 183 -7.60 9.81 -7.17
C TYR A 183 -7.22 8.77 -8.23
N GLN A 184 -6.88 9.26 -9.42
CA GLN A 184 -6.51 8.43 -10.56
C GLN A 184 -5.04 8.67 -10.93
N ILE A 185 -4.26 7.59 -11.01
CA ILE A 185 -2.91 7.56 -11.55
C ILE A 185 -2.96 6.71 -12.81
N GLN A 186 -3.18 7.36 -13.95
CA GLN A 186 -3.31 6.72 -15.25
C GLN A 186 -2.00 6.83 -16.04
N ILE A 187 -1.48 5.68 -16.49
CA ILE A 187 -0.29 5.60 -17.34
C ILE A 187 -0.63 4.80 -18.60
N GLY A 188 -0.48 5.46 -19.75
CA GLY A 188 -0.88 4.92 -21.04
C GLY A 188 -2.36 5.19 -21.36
N GLN A 189 -2.67 5.16 -22.65
CA GLN A 189 -4.05 5.23 -23.12
C GLN A 189 -4.69 3.84 -23.16
N PRO A 190 -5.97 3.66 -22.81
CA PRO A 190 -6.63 2.36 -22.81
C PRO A 190 -6.54 1.60 -24.14
N ASN A 191 -6.60 2.34 -25.25
CA ASN A 191 -6.65 1.79 -26.60
C ASN A 191 -5.28 1.53 -27.24
N SER A 192 -4.18 1.87 -26.54
CA SER A 192 -2.82 1.70 -27.05
C SER A 192 -1.91 1.15 -25.95
N PRO A 193 -1.49 -0.13 -26.02
CA PRO A 193 -0.60 -0.71 -25.02
C PRO A 193 0.70 0.08 -24.90
N LEU A 194 1.20 0.24 -23.67
CA LEU A 194 2.48 0.87 -23.43
C LEU A 194 3.63 0.10 -24.09
N ARG A 195 4.50 0.83 -24.78
CA ARG A 195 5.73 0.29 -25.38
C ARG A 195 6.87 0.12 -24.37
N VAL A 196 6.73 0.76 -23.21
CA VAL A 196 7.70 0.71 -22.11
C VAL A 196 7.06 0.12 -20.87
N LYS A 197 7.89 -0.33 -19.93
CA LYS A 197 7.45 -0.84 -18.64
C LYS A 197 7.72 0.22 -17.58
N PRO A 198 6.70 0.92 -17.06
CA PRO A 198 6.90 1.99 -16.07
C PRO A 198 7.47 1.42 -14.76
N SER A 199 8.32 2.22 -14.11
CA SER A 199 8.73 2.07 -12.72
C SER A 199 8.12 3.21 -11.92
N ILE A 200 7.45 2.90 -10.82
CA ILE A 200 6.74 3.83 -9.96
C ILE A 200 7.35 3.74 -8.57
N TYR A 201 7.83 4.88 -8.06
CA TYR A 201 8.43 5.02 -6.74
C TYR A 201 7.66 6.07 -5.95
N LEU A 202 7.19 5.70 -4.77
CA LEU A 202 6.52 6.63 -3.85
C LEU A 202 7.07 6.39 -2.45
N ASP A 203 6.99 7.40 -1.60
CA ASP A 203 7.16 7.18 -0.18
C ASP A 203 5.85 6.59 0.36
N SER A 204 4.83 7.37 0.66
CA SER A 204 3.62 6.84 1.29
C SER A 204 2.34 7.15 0.52
N ILE A 205 1.38 6.23 0.66
CA ILE A 205 0.01 6.42 0.22
C ILE A 205 -0.85 6.49 1.47
N TYR A 206 -1.33 7.68 1.80
CA TYR A 206 -2.32 7.88 2.85
C TYR A 206 -3.71 7.84 2.21
N ASN A 207 -4.50 6.83 2.56
CA ASN A 207 -5.81 6.57 1.99
C ASN A 207 -6.85 6.45 3.12
N SER A 208 -7.45 7.58 3.48
CA SER A 208 -8.44 7.65 4.57
C SER A 208 -9.81 7.95 4.00
N VAL A 209 -10.78 7.08 4.27
CA VAL A 209 -12.18 7.27 3.87
C VAL A 209 -13.00 7.44 5.13
N TYR A 210 -13.76 8.52 5.21
CA TYR A 210 -14.54 8.87 6.39
C TYR A 210 -15.82 9.59 5.98
N ASN A 211 -16.75 9.74 6.92
CA ASN A 211 -17.95 10.53 6.72
C ASN A 211 -18.03 11.56 7.85
N SER A 212 -17.95 12.86 7.54
CA SER A 212 -18.02 13.92 8.56
C SER A 212 -19.37 13.98 9.29
N ASP A 213 -20.43 13.47 8.68
CA ASP A 213 -21.79 13.49 9.23
C ASP A 213 -22.09 12.27 10.12
N ASP A 214 -21.23 11.24 10.08
CA ASP A 214 -21.42 10.01 10.84
C ASP A 214 -20.74 10.11 12.22
N SER A 215 -21.25 9.36 13.18
CA SER A 215 -20.73 9.27 14.55
C SER A 215 -20.08 7.92 14.86
N THR A 216 -20.13 6.97 13.91
CA THR A 216 -19.63 5.61 14.09
C THR A 216 -18.47 5.28 13.15
N ILE A 217 -17.49 4.50 13.62
CA ILE A 217 -16.40 4.02 12.75
C ILE A 217 -16.99 3.04 11.73
N PRO A 218 -16.75 3.21 10.41
CA PRO A 218 -17.09 2.20 9.43
C PRO A 218 -16.40 0.86 9.75
N THR A 219 -17.17 -0.18 10.02
CA THR A 219 -16.66 -1.52 10.36
C THR A 219 -16.49 -2.43 9.13
N GLY A 220 -17.13 -2.09 8.01
CA GLY A 220 -17.02 -2.82 6.75
C GLY A 220 -15.77 -2.46 5.95
N PRO A 221 -15.24 -3.37 5.11
CA PRO A 221 -14.13 -3.06 4.23
C PRO A 221 -14.58 -2.10 3.13
N VAL A 222 -13.75 -1.12 2.82
CA VAL A 222 -13.94 -0.29 1.63
C VAL A 222 -13.59 -1.11 0.39
N THR A 223 -14.59 -1.41 -0.42
CA THR A 223 -14.45 -2.26 -1.62
C THR A 223 -14.27 -1.48 -2.92
N THR A 224 -14.58 -0.19 -2.93
CA THR A 224 -14.35 0.71 -4.08
C THR A 224 -12.96 1.32 -3.96
N PRO A 225 -12.16 1.42 -5.05
CA PRO A 225 -10.85 2.03 -4.97
C PRO A 225 -10.98 3.54 -4.83
N TRP A 226 -10.26 4.10 -3.85
CA TRP A 226 -10.18 5.56 -3.64
C TRP A 226 -8.87 6.15 -4.15
N ILE A 227 -7.84 5.31 -4.26
CA ILE A 227 -6.60 5.61 -4.97
C ILE A 227 -6.37 4.48 -5.97
N GLN A 228 -6.37 4.80 -7.25
CA GLN A 228 -6.32 3.82 -8.33
C GLN A 228 -5.15 4.11 -9.26
N PHE A 229 -4.26 3.13 -9.41
CA PHE A 229 -3.26 3.10 -10.46
C PHE A 229 -3.80 2.27 -11.63
N SER A 230 -3.97 2.89 -12.79
CA SER A 230 -4.40 2.24 -14.03
C SER A 230 -3.27 2.30 -15.05
N ILE A 231 -2.56 1.18 -15.20
CA ILE A 231 -1.41 1.07 -16.11
C ILE A 231 -1.79 0.18 -17.28
N ASN A 232 -1.84 0.75 -18.49
CA ASN A 232 -2.09 -0.04 -19.70
C ASN A 232 -0.83 -0.77 -20.19
N GLY A 233 -0.29 -1.66 -19.36
CA GLY A 233 0.93 -2.41 -19.68
C GLY A 233 1.48 -3.22 -18.51
N VAL A 234 2.73 -3.65 -18.66
CA VAL A 234 3.47 -4.36 -17.61
C VAL A 234 4.26 -3.37 -16.77
N VAL A 235 4.06 -3.37 -15.46
CA VAL A 235 4.85 -2.57 -14.52
C VAL A 235 6.19 -3.26 -14.27
N GLN A 236 7.27 -2.49 -14.39
CA GLN A 236 8.63 -2.96 -14.13
C GLN A 236 8.87 -3.02 -12.63
N ASP A 237 8.67 -1.90 -11.94
CA ASP A 237 8.83 -1.80 -10.50
C ASP A 237 7.69 -0.94 -9.94
N PHE A 238 6.97 -1.44 -8.94
CA PHE A 238 6.05 -0.66 -8.10
C PHE A 238 6.60 -0.73 -6.68
N SER A 239 7.26 0.33 -6.24
CA SER A 239 7.94 0.37 -4.96
C SER A 239 7.44 1.54 -4.13
N ILE A 240 6.76 1.24 -3.03
CA ILE A 240 6.28 2.24 -2.08
C ILE A 240 6.86 1.98 -0.68
N VAL A 241 6.97 3.01 0.16
CA VAL A 241 7.21 2.84 1.59
C VAL A 241 5.96 2.27 2.25
N SER A 242 4.79 2.89 2.12
CA SER A 242 3.59 2.37 2.78
C SER A 242 2.28 2.68 2.05
N ALA A 243 1.23 1.92 2.36
CA ALA A 243 -0.15 2.24 1.99
C ALA A 243 -1.04 2.03 3.21
N THR A 244 -1.48 3.11 3.85
CA THR A 244 -2.22 3.07 5.13
C THR A 244 -3.23 4.20 5.22
N GLN A 245 -4.08 4.21 6.25
CA GLN A 245 -4.77 5.41 6.67
C GLN A 245 -3.77 6.50 7.10
N SER A 246 -4.18 7.77 7.02
CA SER A 246 -3.45 8.89 7.60
C SER A 246 -3.33 8.75 9.11
N ALA A 247 -2.17 9.11 9.67
CA ALA A 247 -1.97 9.17 11.11
C ALA A 247 -2.68 10.37 11.76
N LEU A 248 -3.06 11.38 10.97
CA LEU A 248 -3.81 12.54 11.44
C LEU A 248 -5.32 12.26 11.30
N PRO A 249 -6.13 12.48 12.36
CA PRO A 249 -7.58 12.37 12.28
C PRO A 249 -8.13 13.28 11.18
N PRO A 250 -8.95 12.78 10.24
CA PRO A 250 -9.44 13.59 9.12
C PRO A 250 -10.21 14.86 9.56
N ASN A 251 -10.94 14.78 10.68
CA ASN A 251 -11.68 15.92 11.26
C ASN A 251 -10.76 17.08 11.70
N TYR A 252 -9.50 16.80 12.03
CA TYR A 252 -8.51 17.84 12.34
C TYR A 252 -8.05 18.58 11.07
N VAL A 253 -7.98 17.86 9.94
CA VAL A 253 -7.57 18.44 8.65
C VAL A 253 -8.69 19.31 8.08
N THR A 254 -9.95 18.87 8.10
CA THR A 254 -11.10 19.66 7.63
C THR A 254 -11.37 20.89 8.50
N GLY A 255 -11.29 20.77 9.84
CA GLY A 255 -11.43 21.92 10.75
C GLY A 255 -10.36 22.99 10.55
N SER A 256 -9.14 22.59 10.20
CA SER A 256 -8.05 23.53 9.89
C SER A 256 -8.23 24.29 8.57
N GLN A 257 -8.99 23.74 7.62
CA GLN A 257 -9.24 24.33 6.30
C GLN A 257 -10.42 25.31 6.29
N GLN A 258 -11.36 25.21 7.24
CA GLN A 258 -12.54 26.09 7.34
C GLN A 258 -12.39 27.24 8.36
N GLY A 259 -11.20 27.47 8.91
CA GLY A 259 -10.89 28.69 9.66
C GLY A 259 -11.38 28.74 11.11
N THR A 260 -11.88 27.64 11.69
CA THR A 260 -12.21 27.60 13.13
C THR A 260 -11.46 26.46 13.80
N ILE A 261 -10.19 26.70 14.13
CA ILE A 261 -9.46 25.84 15.06
C ILE A 261 -9.63 26.45 16.45
N GLU A 262 -10.36 25.80 17.34
CA GLU A 262 -10.15 26.02 18.77
C GLU A 262 -8.76 25.45 19.12
N THR A 263 -7.75 26.31 19.09
CA THR A 263 -6.37 25.94 19.39
C THR A 263 -6.24 25.54 20.86
N TRP A 264 -6.11 24.25 21.14
CA TRP A 264 -5.52 23.79 22.40
C TRP A 264 -4.00 23.75 22.27
N SER A 265 -3.30 24.53 23.11
CA SER A 265 -1.85 24.77 23.06
C SER A 265 -0.98 23.70 23.74
N GLY A 266 -1.51 22.49 23.98
CA GLY A 266 -0.80 21.41 24.64
C GLY A 266 -0.05 20.48 23.67
N VAL A 267 1.11 20.90 23.17
CA VAL A 267 1.99 20.04 22.37
C VAL A 267 2.63 18.96 23.27
N PRO A 268 2.58 17.65 22.94
CA PRO A 268 3.51 16.70 23.49
C PRO A 268 4.87 16.92 22.82
N THR A 269 5.83 17.43 23.58
CA THR A 269 7.22 17.54 23.20
C THR A 269 7.83 16.13 23.07
N SER A 270 7.70 15.55 21.88
CA SER A 270 8.25 14.26 21.47
C SER A 270 7.66 13.01 22.14
N GLY A 271 7.29 12.03 21.30
CA GLY A 271 6.82 10.70 21.71
C GLY A 271 5.51 10.28 21.03
N PRO A 272 5.29 8.98 20.75
CA PRO A 272 3.99 8.49 20.32
C PRO A 272 2.94 8.82 21.39
N ALA A 273 1.77 9.30 20.97
CA ALA A 273 0.69 9.64 21.88
C ALA A 273 0.36 8.43 22.79
N PRO A 274 0.34 8.58 24.13
CA PRO A 274 -0.02 7.50 25.02
C PRO A 274 -1.47 7.07 24.75
N ALA A 275 -1.73 5.76 24.77
CA ALA A 275 -3.03 5.14 24.47
C ALA A 275 -4.23 5.65 25.31
N ALA A 276 -3.96 6.36 26.41
CA ALA A 276 -4.98 6.97 27.27
C ALA A 276 -5.43 8.38 26.83
N TYR A 277 -4.82 8.96 25.79
CA TYR A 277 -5.16 10.30 25.27
C TYR A 277 -5.88 10.23 23.91
N GLN A 278 -6.82 9.30 23.79
CA GLN A 278 -7.80 9.29 22.70
C GLN A 278 -8.83 10.40 23.00
N PHE A 279 -8.46 11.65 22.72
CA PHE A 279 -9.36 12.80 22.84
C PHE A 279 -10.64 12.53 22.02
N PHE A 280 -11.79 12.91 22.58
CA PHE A 280 -13.17 12.75 22.10
C PHE A 280 -13.43 13.35 20.71
N TYR A 281 -12.76 12.85 19.68
CA TYR A 281 -13.16 13.03 18.29
C TYR A 281 -13.67 11.69 17.82
N ASN A 282 -14.89 11.65 17.27
CA ASN A 282 -15.37 10.44 16.61
C ASN A 282 -14.32 10.07 15.56
N VAL A 283 -13.60 8.97 15.75
CA VAL A 283 -12.87 8.35 14.66
C VAL A 283 -14.00 7.88 13.74
N VAL A 284 -14.25 8.51 12.60
CA VAL A 284 -15.33 8.11 11.67
C VAL A 284 -14.77 7.60 10.36
N GLY A 285 -13.53 7.11 10.38
CA GLY A 285 -12.78 6.77 9.18
C GLY A 285 -12.13 5.40 9.22
N THR A 286 -11.95 4.82 8.04
CA THR A 286 -11.28 3.55 7.79
C THR A 286 -10.25 3.70 6.66
N THR A 287 -9.42 2.67 6.45
CA THR A 287 -8.46 2.67 5.33
C THR A 287 -9.20 2.44 4.01
N GLY A 288 -9.14 3.40 3.10
CA GLY A 288 -9.65 3.24 1.75
C GLY A 288 -8.85 2.21 0.95
N ARG A 289 -9.44 1.72 -0.15
CA ARG A 289 -8.75 0.73 -0.99
C ARG A 289 -7.78 1.39 -1.96
N THR A 290 -6.51 0.99 -1.89
CA THR A 290 -5.48 1.35 -2.88
C THR A 290 -5.35 0.22 -3.90
N SER A 291 -5.49 0.53 -5.19
CA SER A 291 -5.60 -0.49 -6.24
C SER A 291 -4.55 -0.31 -7.33
N LEU A 292 -3.77 -1.35 -7.60
CA LEU A 292 -2.83 -1.45 -8.70
C LEU A 292 -3.40 -2.30 -9.84
N GLN A 293 -3.82 -1.65 -10.92
CA GLN A 293 -4.37 -2.30 -12.11
C GLN A 293 -3.34 -2.30 -13.24
N ALA A 294 -2.92 -3.49 -13.66
CA ALA A 294 -1.90 -3.66 -14.71
C ALA A 294 -2.10 -4.97 -15.49
N VAL A 295 -1.43 -5.11 -16.63
CA VAL A 295 -1.39 -6.39 -17.36
C VAL A 295 -0.57 -7.43 -16.59
N GLY A 296 0.52 -6.98 -15.96
CA GLY A 296 1.40 -7.81 -15.13
C GLY A 296 2.39 -6.93 -14.37
N VAL A 297 3.01 -7.49 -13.33
CA VAL A 297 3.95 -6.77 -12.47
C VAL A 297 5.22 -7.59 -12.31
N ASN A 298 6.37 -7.00 -12.60
CA ASN A 298 7.64 -7.68 -12.39
C ASN A 298 8.02 -7.63 -10.91
N ASN A 299 8.14 -6.43 -10.33
CA ASN A 299 8.49 -6.27 -8.93
C ASN A 299 7.46 -5.39 -8.22
N LEU A 300 6.78 -5.96 -7.22
CA LEU A 300 5.93 -5.24 -6.28
C LEU A 300 6.64 -5.18 -4.92
N LYS A 301 6.89 -3.99 -4.38
CA LYS A 301 7.57 -3.83 -3.10
C LYS A 301 6.85 -2.79 -2.24
N VAL A 302 6.46 -3.19 -1.04
CA VAL A 302 6.01 -2.28 0.02
C VAL A 302 7.01 -2.41 1.17
N ARG A 303 7.75 -1.34 1.50
CA ARG A 303 8.83 -1.43 2.53
C ARG A 303 8.28 -1.49 3.95
N GLY A 304 7.18 -0.80 4.20
CA GLY A 304 6.42 -0.75 5.44
C GLY A 304 5.10 -1.51 5.31
N SER A 305 4.06 -1.03 5.99
CA SER A 305 2.76 -1.70 6.03
C SER A 305 1.96 -1.47 4.75
N ALA A 306 1.18 -2.49 4.37
CA ALA A 306 0.16 -2.40 3.33
C ALA A 306 -1.20 -2.70 3.98
N LYS A 307 -2.11 -1.75 3.96
CA LYS A 307 -3.48 -1.87 4.45
C LYS A 307 -4.46 -1.66 3.28
N ASN A 308 -5.43 -2.56 3.11
CA ASN A 308 -6.44 -2.51 2.05
C ASN A 308 -5.86 -2.29 0.63
N PHE A 309 -4.85 -3.08 0.28
CA PHE A 309 -4.12 -2.96 -0.99
C PHE A 309 -4.47 -4.10 -1.94
N THR A 310 -4.79 -3.78 -3.19
CA THR A 310 -5.05 -4.79 -4.22
C THR A 310 -4.14 -4.66 -5.43
N ALA A 311 -3.77 -5.79 -6.03
CA ALA A 311 -3.14 -5.82 -7.35
C ALA A 311 -3.86 -6.83 -8.26
N GLN A 312 -4.32 -6.36 -9.41
CA GLN A 312 -5.10 -7.16 -10.36
C GLN A 312 -5.03 -6.56 -11.78
N ARG A 313 -5.74 -7.16 -12.74
CA ARG A 313 -5.86 -6.59 -14.09
C ARG A 313 -7.14 -5.77 -14.28
N ASP A 314 -8.26 -6.29 -13.79
CA ASP A 314 -9.57 -5.65 -13.92
C ASP A 314 -9.85 -4.66 -12.78
N THR A 315 -10.98 -3.94 -12.85
CA THR A 315 -11.36 -2.96 -11.81
C THR A 315 -11.65 -3.61 -10.45
N THR A 316 -12.08 -4.86 -10.45
CA THR A 316 -12.40 -5.61 -9.22
C THR A 316 -11.71 -6.98 -9.24
N PRO A 317 -10.94 -7.32 -8.19
CA PRO A 317 -10.23 -8.59 -8.12
C PRO A 317 -11.20 -9.77 -7.95
N PHE A 318 -10.78 -10.95 -8.40
CA PHE A 318 -11.44 -12.24 -8.20
C PHE A 318 -12.86 -12.34 -8.77
N THR A 319 -13.20 -11.54 -9.78
CA THR A 319 -14.52 -11.56 -10.43
C THR A 319 -14.63 -12.64 -11.50
N THR A 320 -13.53 -12.90 -12.20
CA THR A 320 -13.44 -13.89 -13.28
C THR A 320 -12.08 -14.61 -13.28
N ALA A 321 -11.97 -15.69 -14.07
CA ALA A 321 -10.68 -16.35 -14.32
C ALA A 321 -9.60 -15.42 -14.91
N ASN A 322 -10.00 -14.36 -15.62
CA ASN A 322 -9.11 -13.44 -16.32
C ASN A 322 -8.92 -12.08 -15.62
N SER A 323 -9.60 -11.86 -14.49
CA SER A 323 -9.53 -10.60 -13.73
C SER A 323 -8.18 -10.32 -13.09
N GLY A 324 -7.34 -11.35 -12.93
CA GLY A 324 -6.02 -11.24 -12.34
C GLY A 324 -4.92 -10.85 -13.33
N LEU A 325 -3.78 -10.43 -12.78
CA LEU A 325 -2.55 -10.17 -13.52
C LEU A 325 -2.11 -11.39 -14.34
N ASN A 326 -1.56 -11.17 -15.53
CA ASN A 326 -0.97 -12.25 -16.34
C ASN A 326 0.23 -12.90 -15.63
N HIS A 327 0.96 -12.13 -14.81
CA HIS A 327 2.03 -12.63 -13.95
C HIS A 327 2.35 -11.62 -12.84
N LEU A 328 2.93 -12.13 -11.76
CA LEU A 328 3.57 -11.34 -10.72
C LEU A 328 4.94 -11.98 -10.42
N ARG A 329 6.03 -11.42 -10.92
CA ARG A 329 7.34 -12.09 -10.81
C ARG A 329 7.86 -12.10 -9.36
N ARG A 330 7.78 -10.99 -8.65
CA ARG A 330 8.13 -10.88 -7.23
C ARG A 330 7.22 -9.90 -6.52
N ALA A 331 6.76 -10.25 -5.33
CA ALA A 331 6.12 -9.36 -4.38
C ALA A 331 6.74 -9.47 -2.99
N GLU A 332 7.06 -8.32 -2.39
CA GLU A 332 7.65 -8.24 -1.05
C GLU A 332 6.96 -7.15 -0.21
N PHE A 333 6.55 -7.53 1.00
CA PHE A 333 5.95 -6.65 2.00
C PHE A 333 6.82 -6.65 3.25
N GLY A 334 7.35 -5.49 3.61
CA GLY A 334 8.29 -5.33 4.72
C GLY A 334 7.63 -5.15 6.08
N GLY A 335 6.49 -4.46 6.14
CA GLY A 335 5.64 -4.35 7.31
C GLY A 335 4.47 -5.35 7.30
N VAL A 336 3.50 -5.15 8.18
CA VAL A 336 2.30 -5.99 8.25
C VAL A 336 1.45 -5.73 7.00
N ALA A 337 1.12 -6.80 6.28
CA ALA A 337 0.27 -6.77 5.09
C ALA A 337 -1.15 -7.23 5.48
N ASP A 338 -2.11 -6.32 5.58
CA ASP A 338 -3.46 -6.63 6.10
C ASP A 338 -4.55 -6.03 5.19
N GLY A 339 -5.57 -6.82 4.88
CA GLY A 339 -6.48 -6.53 3.77
C GLY A 339 -5.77 -6.53 2.41
N VAL A 340 -4.74 -7.36 2.22
CA VAL A 340 -3.99 -7.43 0.96
C VAL A 340 -4.59 -8.47 0.02
N ALA A 341 -4.92 -8.05 -1.20
CA ALA A 341 -5.49 -8.91 -2.23
C ALA A 341 -4.61 -8.95 -3.49
N LEU A 342 -3.99 -10.10 -3.77
CA LEU A 342 -3.21 -10.33 -4.98
C LEU A 342 -3.97 -11.26 -5.90
N ASP A 343 -4.50 -10.68 -6.97
CA ASP A 343 -5.23 -11.44 -7.96
C ASP A 343 -4.37 -11.68 -9.21
N VAL A 344 -3.88 -12.91 -9.37
CA VAL A 344 -2.98 -13.29 -10.46
C VAL A 344 -3.55 -14.49 -11.21
N ALA A 345 -3.88 -14.30 -12.48
CA ALA A 345 -4.38 -15.36 -13.36
C ALA A 345 -3.24 -16.29 -13.82
N GLY A 346 -2.01 -15.78 -13.90
CA GLY A 346 -0.81 -16.57 -14.23
C GLY A 346 0.09 -16.88 -13.02
N PRO A 347 1.40 -17.05 -13.22
CA PRO A 347 2.30 -17.44 -12.15
C PRO A 347 2.68 -16.27 -11.23
N ILE A 348 2.86 -16.60 -9.95
CA ILE A 348 3.61 -15.79 -8.99
C ILE A 348 4.99 -16.43 -8.80
N GLY A 349 6.06 -15.69 -9.08
CA GLY A 349 7.42 -16.20 -8.92
C GLY A 349 7.82 -16.32 -7.45
N GLN A 350 7.77 -15.20 -6.72
CA GLN A 350 8.08 -15.14 -5.30
C GLN A 350 7.13 -14.21 -4.57
N LEU A 351 6.66 -14.65 -3.40
CA LEU A 351 5.86 -13.86 -2.47
C LEU A 351 6.50 -13.90 -1.09
N ARG A 352 6.78 -12.72 -0.52
CA ARG A 352 7.46 -12.58 0.76
C ARG A 352 6.76 -11.55 1.65
N PHE A 353 6.35 -11.99 2.83
CA PHE A 353 5.82 -11.16 3.91
C PHE A 353 6.81 -11.19 5.06
N ASN A 354 7.53 -10.09 5.29
CA ASN A 354 8.54 -10.02 6.35
C ASN A 354 7.92 -9.92 7.74
N ARG A 355 6.74 -9.29 7.86
CA ARG A 355 5.97 -9.17 9.12
C ARG A 355 4.54 -9.66 8.94
N GLY A 356 4.41 -10.87 8.41
CA GLY A 356 3.15 -11.59 8.29
C GLY A 356 2.16 -11.07 7.25
N LEU A 357 1.24 -11.97 6.88
CA LEU A 357 0.05 -11.67 6.10
C LEU A 357 -1.16 -11.70 7.04
N GLY A 358 -1.67 -10.52 7.31
CA GLY A 358 -2.73 -10.20 8.26
C GLY A 358 -2.22 -9.67 9.57
N ASP A 359 -3.09 -8.92 10.23
CA ASP A 359 -2.83 -8.31 11.53
C ASP A 359 -3.54 -9.14 12.62
N PRO A 360 -2.79 -9.82 13.51
CA PRO A 360 -3.36 -10.68 14.54
C PRO A 360 -4.05 -9.90 15.67
N THR A 361 -3.94 -8.57 15.70
CA THR A 361 -4.50 -7.76 16.78
C THR A 361 -6.02 -7.88 16.85
N GLY A 362 -6.53 -8.36 18.00
CA GLY A 362 -7.96 -8.52 18.25
C GLY A 362 -8.61 -9.74 17.60
N VAL A 363 -7.83 -10.70 17.08
CA VAL A 363 -8.37 -11.91 16.44
C VAL A 363 -8.60 -13.00 17.48
N TYR A 364 -9.87 -13.26 17.78
CA TYR A 364 -10.30 -14.26 18.75
C TYR A 364 -10.51 -15.64 18.09
N THR A 365 -9.98 -16.71 18.68
CA THR A 365 -10.01 -18.07 18.10
C THR A 365 -11.11 -18.97 18.66
N ALA A 366 -11.79 -18.55 19.73
CA ALA A 366 -12.87 -19.32 20.32
C ALA A 366 -13.96 -18.37 20.80
N SER A 367 -15.18 -18.88 20.89
CA SER A 367 -16.31 -18.19 21.49
C SER A 367 -16.98 -19.11 22.50
N THR A 368 -17.38 -18.58 23.64
CA THR A 368 -18.19 -19.28 24.63
C THR A 368 -19.54 -18.61 24.74
N GLU A 369 -20.59 -19.39 24.96
CA GLU A 369 -21.89 -18.85 25.30
C GLU A 369 -21.94 -18.64 26.82
N THR A 370 -22.37 -17.46 27.23
CA THR A 370 -22.72 -17.12 28.62
C THR A 370 -24.20 -17.32 28.77
N ALA A 371 -24.59 -18.08 29.79
CA ALA A 371 -25.99 -18.27 30.12
C ALA A 371 -26.65 -16.91 30.46
N PRO A 372 -27.95 -16.75 30.15
CA PRO A 372 -28.70 -15.54 30.51
C PRO A 372 -28.59 -15.25 32.01
N THR A 373 -28.50 -13.96 32.34
CA THR A 373 -28.59 -13.47 33.72
C THR A 373 -29.79 -12.53 33.85
N ASP A 374 -30.22 -12.24 35.07
CA ASP A 374 -31.34 -11.31 35.30
C ASP A 374 -31.07 -9.89 34.75
N GLU A 375 -29.78 -9.52 34.58
CA GLU A 375 -29.34 -8.26 33.96
C GLU A 375 -29.18 -8.35 32.42
N ASN A 376 -29.09 -9.57 31.86
CA ASN A 376 -28.94 -9.80 30.43
C ASN A 376 -29.68 -11.09 30.02
N PRO A 377 -30.96 -10.98 29.59
CA PRO A 377 -31.85 -12.12 29.38
C PRO A 377 -31.51 -12.96 28.14
N ASP A 378 -30.58 -12.50 27.30
CA ASP A 378 -30.15 -13.20 26.09
C ASP A 378 -28.86 -14.00 26.32
N THR A 379 -28.77 -15.20 25.74
CA THR A 379 -27.51 -15.95 25.68
C THR A 379 -26.48 -15.14 24.90
N GLN A 380 -25.39 -14.75 25.55
CA GLN A 380 -24.36 -13.94 24.93
C GLN A 380 -23.18 -14.77 24.47
N THR A 381 -22.78 -14.62 23.21
CA THR A 381 -21.55 -15.21 22.69
C THR A 381 -20.36 -14.31 23.04
N ILE A 382 -19.57 -14.71 24.03
CA ILE A 382 -18.31 -14.05 24.40
C ILE A 382 -17.17 -14.63 23.56
N LEU A 383 -16.44 -13.78 22.86
CA LEU A 383 -15.20 -14.17 22.19
C LEU A 383 -14.10 -14.38 23.23
N LEU A 384 -13.54 -15.58 23.30
CA LEU A 384 -12.43 -15.90 24.19
C LEU A 384 -11.14 -15.28 23.62
N PRO A 385 -10.35 -14.56 24.46
CA PRO A 385 -9.04 -14.04 24.05
C PRO A 385 -8.21 -15.14 23.39
N ALA A 386 -7.66 -14.87 22.20
CA ALA A 386 -6.43 -15.57 21.83
C ALA A 386 -5.44 -15.25 22.96
N THR A 387 -4.74 -16.25 23.49
CA THR A 387 -3.94 -16.19 24.73
C THR A 387 -2.71 -15.25 24.68
N ASN A 388 -2.72 -14.24 23.83
CA ASN A 388 -1.65 -13.28 23.62
C ASN A 388 -1.80 -12.11 24.62
N TYR A 389 -0.99 -12.15 25.67
CA TYR A 389 -0.75 -11.01 26.55
C TYR A 389 0.09 -9.96 25.80
N GLY A 390 -0.40 -8.71 25.69
CA GLY A 390 0.47 -7.54 25.42
C GLY A 390 0.26 -6.73 24.13
N ILE A 391 -0.85 -6.89 23.39
CA ILE A 391 -1.14 -5.98 22.26
C ILE A 391 -2.01 -4.80 22.74
N PRO A 392 -1.66 -3.53 22.45
CA PRO A 392 -2.46 -2.38 22.86
C PRO A 392 -3.89 -2.45 22.31
N GLN A 393 -4.87 -2.19 23.17
CA GLN A 393 -6.29 -2.09 22.83
C GLN A 393 -6.51 -0.83 21.97
N GLY A 394 -6.94 -0.98 20.71
CA GLY A 394 -7.33 0.16 19.86
C GLY A 394 -7.11 0.03 18.34
N SER A 395 -6.30 -0.93 17.86
CA SER A 395 -6.17 -1.20 16.41
C SER A 395 -6.76 -2.56 16.05
N THR A 396 -7.95 -2.62 15.45
CA THR A 396 -8.48 -3.88 14.93
C THR A 396 -7.99 -4.12 13.51
N GLY A 397 -7.26 -5.20 13.27
CA GLY A 397 -6.92 -5.67 11.93
C GLY A 397 -8.16 -6.14 11.15
N TYR A 398 -8.05 -6.35 9.83
CA TYR A 398 -9.17 -6.89 9.03
C TYR A 398 -9.71 -8.21 9.60
N ALA A 399 -8.80 -9.08 10.06
CA ALA A 399 -9.18 -10.33 10.70
C ALA A 399 -10.03 -10.16 11.96
N ALA A 400 -9.82 -9.10 12.75
CA ALA A 400 -10.61 -8.82 13.95
C ALA A 400 -12.03 -8.35 13.60
N ALA A 401 -12.21 -7.72 12.44
CA ALA A 401 -13.52 -7.41 11.87
C ALA A 401 -14.20 -8.62 11.19
N GLY A 402 -13.62 -9.82 11.30
CA GLY A 402 -14.12 -11.03 10.63
C GLY A 402 -13.86 -11.06 9.12
N LEU A 403 -13.03 -10.15 8.61
CA LEU A 403 -12.73 -10.00 7.18
C LEU A 403 -11.44 -10.74 6.82
N GLN A 404 -11.31 -11.13 5.55
CA GLN A 404 -10.06 -11.70 5.06
C GLN A 404 -8.95 -10.64 5.12
N SER A 405 -7.89 -10.95 5.87
CA SER A 405 -6.69 -10.14 5.95
C SER A 405 -5.77 -10.34 4.75
N GLY A 406 -5.92 -11.46 4.03
CA GLY A 406 -5.15 -11.78 2.85
C GLY A 406 -5.93 -12.64 1.87
N ALA A 407 -5.90 -12.28 0.58
CA ALA A 407 -6.45 -13.10 -0.49
C ALA A 407 -5.46 -13.16 -1.65
N ILE A 408 -4.89 -14.34 -1.89
CA ILE A 408 -3.90 -14.55 -2.95
C ILE A 408 -4.43 -15.66 -3.86
N ARG A 409 -4.59 -15.33 -5.14
CA ARG A 409 -4.86 -16.28 -6.22
C ARG A 409 -3.69 -16.28 -7.19
N ALA A 410 -3.22 -17.47 -7.56
CA ALA A 410 -2.26 -17.66 -8.65
C ALA A 410 -2.59 -18.91 -9.47
N ARG A 411 -1.99 -19.03 -10.66
CA ARG A 411 -1.91 -20.34 -11.32
C ARG A 411 -0.90 -21.24 -10.63
N ARG A 412 0.31 -20.73 -10.42
CA ARG A 412 1.44 -21.42 -9.77
C ARG A 412 2.16 -20.44 -8.86
N LEU A 413 2.72 -20.92 -7.75
CA LEU A 413 3.54 -20.12 -6.83
C LEU A 413 4.92 -20.74 -6.66
N GLY A 414 5.97 -20.02 -7.04
CA GLY A 414 7.35 -20.52 -6.91
C GLY A 414 7.82 -20.55 -5.45
N SER A 415 7.60 -19.47 -4.70
CA SER A 415 7.94 -19.43 -3.28
C SER A 415 7.00 -18.54 -2.49
N LEU A 416 6.59 -19.02 -1.32
CA LEU A 416 5.92 -18.25 -0.26
C LEU A 416 6.82 -18.21 0.97
N VAL A 417 7.09 -17.01 1.48
CA VAL A 417 7.75 -16.79 2.77
C VAL A 417 6.89 -15.87 3.62
N ALA A 418 6.55 -16.28 4.83
CA ALA A 418 5.83 -15.46 5.80
C ALA A 418 6.54 -15.49 7.16
N GLY A 419 7.06 -14.35 7.61
CA GLY A 419 7.56 -14.15 8.97
C GLY A 419 6.45 -13.74 9.92
N SER A 420 6.70 -13.78 11.24
CA SER A 420 5.70 -13.42 12.23
C SER A 420 5.41 -11.91 12.23
N ALA A 421 4.13 -11.54 12.35
CA ALA A 421 3.67 -10.16 12.50
C ALA A 421 3.94 -9.63 13.93
N ASP A 422 3.88 -10.53 14.90
CA ASP A 422 4.07 -10.30 16.33
C ASP A 422 5.03 -11.34 16.94
N VAL A 423 5.20 -11.28 18.26
CA VAL A 423 6.07 -12.18 19.04
C VAL A 423 5.25 -12.75 20.19
N ASN A 424 5.29 -14.07 20.35
CA ASN A 424 4.63 -14.72 21.47
C ASN A 424 5.56 -14.75 22.69
N THR A 425 5.04 -14.33 23.83
CA THR A 425 5.74 -14.41 25.11
C THR A 425 5.31 -15.69 25.82
N ILE A 426 6.20 -16.67 25.90
CA ILE A 426 5.93 -17.95 26.56
C ILE A 426 6.50 -17.89 27.96
N ALA A 427 5.63 -17.94 28.98
CA ALA A 427 6.04 -18.17 30.36
C ALA A 427 6.33 -19.66 30.58
N ALA A 428 7.39 -19.98 31.32
CA ALA A 428 7.69 -21.36 31.69
C ALA A 428 6.49 -21.99 32.42
N GLN A 429 5.88 -23.04 31.84
CA GLN A 429 4.75 -23.75 32.45
C GLN A 429 5.17 -24.73 33.55
N ASN A 430 6.47 -24.95 33.74
CA ASN A 430 6.99 -25.77 34.82
C ASN A 430 7.46 -24.88 35.99
N PRO A 431 6.80 -24.93 37.17
CA PRO A 431 7.22 -24.18 38.35
C PRO A 431 8.65 -24.55 38.82
N ASP A 432 9.15 -25.74 38.48
CA ASP A 432 10.50 -26.20 38.87
C ASP A 432 11.64 -25.57 38.04
N TYR A 433 11.32 -24.93 36.90
CA TYR A 433 12.30 -24.24 36.05
C TYR A 433 12.35 -22.71 36.27
N VAL A 434 11.65 -22.20 37.30
CA VAL A 434 11.83 -20.82 37.78
C VAL A 434 13.19 -20.72 38.47
N SER A 435 14.27 -20.51 37.71
CA SER A 435 15.61 -20.40 38.30
C SER A 435 15.72 -19.13 39.16
N LEU A 436 15.79 -19.31 40.48
CA LEU A 436 16.81 -18.86 41.45
C LEU A 436 17.48 -17.46 41.36
N ARG A 437 17.17 -16.59 40.39
CA ARG A 437 17.82 -15.27 40.26
C ARG A 437 16.96 -14.07 40.65
N ARG A 438 15.66 -14.25 40.91
CA ARG A 438 14.79 -13.30 41.63
C ARG A 438 13.47 -14.01 41.98
N ILE A 439 13.12 -14.00 43.26
CA ILE A 439 11.81 -14.48 43.74
C ILE A 439 10.73 -13.59 43.13
N GLY A 440 9.75 -14.18 42.41
CA GLY A 440 8.48 -13.51 42.07
C GLY A 440 8.21 -13.13 40.60
N TYR A 441 9.07 -13.44 39.63
CA TYR A 441 8.80 -13.11 38.21
C TYR A 441 8.96 -14.33 37.29
N PRO A 442 7.97 -14.67 36.45
CA PRO A 442 8.11 -15.73 35.45
C PRO A 442 9.20 -15.35 34.44
N THR A 443 10.10 -16.29 34.17
CA THR A 443 11.06 -16.10 33.06
C THR A 443 10.31 -16.35 31.77
N ASN A 444 10.21 -15.30 30.95
CA ASN A 444 9.54 -15.34 29.67
C ASN A 444 10.56 -15.63 28.56
N THR A 445 10.27 -16.59 27.69
CA THR A 445 10.99 -16.80 26.44
C THR A 445 10.15 -16.28 25.27
N LEU A 446 10.78 -15.56 24.35
CA LEU A 446 10.13 -15.07 23.14
C LEU A 446 10.17 -16.16 22.06
N ALA A 447 9.04 -16.40 21.41
CA ALA A 447 8.90 -17.24 20.25
C ALA A 447 8.24 -16.45 19.10
N PRO A 448 8.43 -16.85 17.83
CA PRO A 448 7.67 -16.28 16.73
C PRO A 448 6.16 -16.29 17.03
N GLY A 449 5.50 -15.16 16.77
CA GLY A 449 4.07 -14.99 16.94
C GLY A 449 3.27 -15.64 15.81
N THR A 450 2.30 -14.92 15.28
CA THR A 450 1.44 -15.32 14.16
C THR A 450 1.96 -14.73 12.85
N ALA A 451 2.14 -15.58 11.85
CA ALA A 451 2.67 -15.21 10.53
C ALA A 451 1.60 -15.05 9.46
N ILE A 452 0.52 -15.83 9.54
CA ILE A 452 -0.57 -15.77 8.58
C ILE A 452 -1.88 -15.81 9.35
N VAL A 453 -2.72 -14.80 9.16
CA VAL A 453 -3.98 -14.62 9.89
C VAL A 453 -5.11 -14.39 8.90
N ASN A 454 -6.23 -15.09 9.08
CA ASN A 454 -7.46 -14.99 8.28
C ASN A 454 -7.22 -14.79 6.78
N SER A 455 -6.30 -15.59 6.22
CA SER A 455 -5.81 -15.40 4.86
C SER A 455 -5.99 -16.64 4.00
N SER A 456 -6.34 -16.43 2.73
CA SER A 456 -6.42 -17.48 1.72
C SER A 456 -5.30 -17.34 0.70
N ILE A 457 -4.52 -18.39 0.53
CA ILE A 457 -3.48 -18.51 -0.50
C ILE A 457 -3.83 -19.71 -1.35
N THR A 458 -4.20 -19.45 -2.60
CA THR A 458 -4.76 -20.48 -3.49
C THR A 458 -4.02 -20.53 -4.82
N THR A 459 -3.73 -21.74 -5.28
CA THR A 459 -3.19 -21.97 -6.62
C THR A 459 -3.92 -23.09 -7.34
N THR A 460 -4.18 -22.90 -8.64
CA THR A 460 -4.85 -23.93 -9.46
C THR A 460 -3.92 -25.08 -9.85
N ASP A 461 -2.61 -24.85 -9.87
CA ASP A 461 -1.56 -25.85 -10.09
C ASP A 461 -0.82 -26.11 -8.77
N SER A 462 0.47 -25.78 -8.68
CA SER A 462 1.38 -26.21 -7.62
C SER A 462 2.05 -25.04 -6.90
N ILE A 463 2.54 -25.30 -5.68
CA ILE A 463 3.44 -24.43 -4.94
C ILE A 463 4.80 -25.12 -4.80
N ASP A 464 5.89 -24.49 -5.21
CA ASP A 464 7.20 -25.16 -5.09
C ASP A 464 7.71 -25.11 -3.63
N HIS A 465 7.76 -23.93 -3.02
CA HIS A 465 8.27 -23.75 -1.65
C HIS A 465 7.35 -22.89 -0.78
N VAL A 466 7.13 -23.32 0.45
CA VAL A 466 6.42 -22.57 1.50
C VAL A 466 7.26 -22.60 2.77
N ASN A 467 7.60 -21.43 3.29
CA ASN A 467 8.26 -21.25 4.59
C ASN A 467 7.46 -20.28 5.46
N VAL A 468 7.00 -20.75 6.61
CA VAL A 468 6.25 -19.96 7.58
C VAL A 468 7.00 -19.95 8.91
N ASP A 469 7.30 -18.77 9.43
CA ASP A 469 7.93 -18.57 10.74
C ASP A 469 6.92 -17.90 11.67
N GLY A 470 6.14 -18.71 12.38
CA GLY A 470 5.03 -18.31 13.23
C GLY A 470 3.79 -19.21 13.03
N ASN A 471 2.75 -18.89 13.80
CA ASN A 471 1.45 -19.55 13.72
C ASN A 471 0.72 -19.18 12.42
N VAL A 472 -0.08 -20.11 11.93
CA VAL A 472 -1.08 -19.88 10.88
C VAL A 472 -2.44 -20.01 11.54
N GLN A 473 -3.21 -18.92 11.53
CA GLN A 473 -4.47 -18.80 12.26
C GLN A 473 -5.63 -18.48 11.31
N ASN A 474 -6.71 -19.23 11.41
CA ASN A 474 -7.93 -19.10 10.59
C ASN A 474 -7.62 -18.99 9.09
N SER A 475 -6.59 -19.66 8.59
CA SER A 475 -6.05 -19.43 7.23
C SER A 475 -5.98 -20.71 6.40
N ALA A 476 -5.91 -20.55 5.08
CA ALA A 476 -5.85 -21.66 4.15
C ALA A 476 -4.72 -21.47 3.13
N ILE A 477 -3.87 -22.47 2.98
CA ILE A 477 -2.89 -22.57 1.89
C ILE A 477 -3.30 -23.78 1.05
N ALA A 478 -3.87 -23.55 -0.13
CA ALA A 478 -4.44 -24.61 -0.97
C ALA A 478 -3.84 -24.61 -2.38
N THR A 479 -3.41 -25.77 -2.85
CA THR A 479 -2.89 -25.99 -4.21
C THR A 479 -3.73 -27.04 -4.93
N GLY A 480 -3.82 -26.98 -6.26
CA GLY A 480 -4.84 -27.72 -7.01
C GLY A 480 -6.26 -27.24 -6.67
N PHE A 481 -6.39 -25.96 -6.29
CA PHE A 481 -7.61 -25.34 -5.80
C PHE A 481 -7.99 -24.13 -6.65
N ASP A 482 -9.17 -24.17 -7.27
CA ASP A 482 -9.73 -23.10 -8.06
C ASP A 482 -10.59 -22.16 -7.20
N TYR A 483 -9.98 -21.05 -6.80
CA TYR A 483 -10.64 -20.03 -5.99
C TYR A 483 -11.86 -19.41 -6.66
N GLN A 484 -11.90 -19.31 -7.99
CA GLN A 484 -13.06 -18.76 -8.69
C GLN A 484 -14.23 -19.71 -8.67
N ALA A 485 -13.97 -20.98 -8.97
CA ALA A 485 -15.00 -22.01 -8.89
C ALA A 485 -15.57 -22.10 -7.47
N TYR A 486 -14.70 -22.05 -6.45
CA TYR A 486 -15.11 -21.97 -5.05
C TYR A 486 -16.07 -20.80 -4.80
N ARG A 487 -15.72 -19.59 -5.25
CA ARG A 487 -16.54 -18.38 -5.10
C ARG A 487 -17.90 -18.47 -5.83
N GLN A 488 -17.98 -19.28 -6.87
CA GLN A 488 -19.21 -19.55 -7.63
C GLN A 488 -20.02 -20.73 -7.09
N GLY A 489 -19.61 -21.34 -5.96
CA GLY A 489 -20.28 -22.52 -5.39
C GLY A 489 -20.03 -23.82 -6.17
N LEU A 490 -19.09 -23.82 -7.10
CA LEU A 490 -18.67 -24.99 -7.86
C LEU A 490 -17.56 -25.75 -7.14
N SER A 491 -17.35 -27.01 -7.51
CA SER A 491 -16.23 -27.79 -6.98
C SER A 491 -14.90 -27.09 -7.29
N PRO A 492 -14.09 -26.75 -6.26
CA PRO A 492 -12.82 -26.08 -6.47
C PRO A 492 -11.67 -27.04 -6.71
N LEU A 493 -11.89 -28.35 -6.58
CA LEU A 493 -10.84 -29.35 -6.79
C LEU A 493 -10.41 -29.34 -8.26
N ARG A 494 -9.10 -29.23 -8.50
CA ARG A 494 -8.47 -29.28 -9.83
C ARG A 494 -7.38 -30.36 -9.88
N GLN A 495 -6.72 -30.40 -11.03
CA GLN A 495 -5.58 -31.22 -11.48
C GLN A 495 -4.63 -31.72 -10.37
N PRO A 496 -3.80 -32.75 -10.66
CA PRO A 496 -2.73 -33.14 -9.77
C PRO A 496 -1.89 -31.93 -9.35
N SER A 497 -1.56 -31.82 -8.07
CA SER A 497 -0.82 -30.68 -7.53
C SER A 497 0.18 -31.10 -6.45
N ARG A 498 1.11 -30.21 -6.14
CA ARG A 498 2.03 -30.42 -5.03
C ARG A 498 2.39 -29.16 -4.27
N ILE A 499 2.72 -29.34 -3.00
CA ILE A 499 3.58 -28.43 -2.25
C ILE A 499 4.94 -29.12 -2.12
N GLY A 500 5.92 -28.65 -2.90
CA GLY A 500 7.22 -29.31 -3.05
C GLY A 500 8.03 -29.37 -1.76
N SER A 501 8.08 -28.26 -1.03
CA SER A 501 8.65 -28.17 0.32
C SER A 501 7.80 -27.24 1.18
N TYR A 502 7.28 -27.76 2.29
CA TYR A 502 6.57 -26.99 3.30
C TYR A 502 7.33 -27.02 4.64
N LYS A 503 7.70 -25.84 5.15
CA LYS A 503 8.33 -25.67 6.46
C LYS A 503 7.51 -24.69 7.28
N GLN A 504 7.20 -25.06 8.51
CA GLN A 504 6.54 -24.17 9.46
C GLN A 504 7.17 -24.28 10.85
N HIS A 505 7.39 -23.13 11.50
CA HIS A 505 7.74 -23.03 12.93
C HIS A 505 6.60 -22.34 13.67
N GLY A 506 5.73 -23.11 14.32
CA GLY A 506 4.50 -22.60 14.92
C GLY A 506 3.30 -23.48 14.60
N ASP A 507 2.15 -23.11 15.16
CA ASP A 507 0.96 -23.94 15.16
C ASP A 507 0.02 -23.63 13.99
N LEU A 508 -0.77 -24.63 13.59
CA LEU A 508 -1.90 -24.51 12.67
C LEU A 508 -3.18 -24.40 13.50
N ILE A 509 -3.78 -23.22 13.61
CA ILE A 509 -4.98 -22.97 14.43
C ILE A 509 -6.16 -22.69 13.50
N ASN A 510 -7.16 -23.57 13.47
CA ASN A 510 -8.27 -23.56 12.50
C ASN A 510 -7.80 -23.30 11.05
N SER A 511 -6.66 -23.90 10.71
CA SER A 511 -5.94 -23.57 9.49
C SER A 511 -5.55 -24.82 8.73
N THR A 512 -5.68 -24.75 7.41
CA THR A 512 -5.49 -25.91 6.54
C THR A 512 -4.41 -25.64 5.50
N VAL A 513 -3.56 -26.65 5.29
CA VAL A 513 -2.58 -26.67 4.20
C VAL A 513 -2.88 -27.88 3.33
N THR A 514 -3.28 -27.64 2.08
CA THR A 514 -3.86 -28.69 1.24
C THR A 514 -3.28 -28.74 -0.17
N ALA A 515 -3.21 -29.95 -0.72
CA ALA A 515 -2.87 -30.20 -2.11
C ALA A 515 -3.90 -31.12 -2.74
N SER A 516 -4.58 -30.65 -3.80
CA SER A 516 -5.70 -31.30 -4.49
C SER A 516 -6.63 -32.02 -3.52
N THR A 517 -7.09 -31.31 -2.49
CA THR A 517 -7.95 -31.87 -1.44
C THR A 517 -9.04 -30.87 -1.09
N THR A 518 -10.26 -31.37 -0.92
CA THR A 518 -11.42 -30.58 -0.47
C THR A 518 -12.13 -31.31 0.66
N PRO A 519 -12.68 -30.58 1.65
CA PRO A 519 -13.36 -31.22 2.78
C PRO A 519 -14.75 -31.72 2.40
N ASN A 520 -15.25 -32.71 3.13
CA ASN A 520 -16.62 -33.18 2.98
C ASN A 520 -17.57 -32.18 3.64
N GLN A 521 -18.56 -31.68 2.88
CA GLN A 521 -19.55 -30.69 3.38
C GLN A 521 -18.90 -29.45 4.05
N GLY A 522 -17.71 -29.03 3.58
CA GLY A 522 -17.01 -27.88 4.16
C GLY A 522 -16.27 -28.17 5.47
N ASP A 523 -16.17 -29.42 5.91
CA ASP A 523 -15.61 -29.79 7.21
C ASP A 523 -14.58 -30.92 7.12
N TYR A 524 -13.30 -30.64 7.39
CA TYR A 524 -12.24 -31.65 7.37
C TYR A 524 -12.36 -32.69 8.50
N ARG A 525 -13.08 -32.38 9.59
CA ARG A 525 -13.37 -33.34 10.67
C ARG A 525 -14.26 -34.47 10.20
N LYS A 526 -15.08 -34.22 9.16
CA LYS A 526 -15.99 -35.20 8.54
C LYS A 526 -15.32 -35.96 7.37
N GLY A 527 -14.01 -35.82 7.23
CA GLY A 527 -13.22 -36.39 6.14
C GLY A 527 -13.05 -35.44 4.94
N ALA A 528 -12.33 -35.91 3.94
CA ALA A 528 -11.98 -35.12 2.75
C ALA A 528 -11.98 -35.98 1.48
N THR A 529 -12.27 -35.34 0.36
CA THR A 529 -12.06 -35.89 -0.98
C THR A 529 -10.63 -35.59 -1.42
N PHE A 530 -9.85 -36.64 -1.66
CA PHE A 530 -8.45 -36.55 -2.07
C PHE A 530 -8.28 -36.78 -3.58
N GLY A 531 -7.91 -35.73 -4.31
CA GLY A 531 -7.34 -35.85 -5.66
C GLY A 531 -5.88 -36.30 -5.61
N ASP A 532 -5.18 -36.19 -6.75
CA ASP A 532 -3.75 -36.54 -6.85
C ASP A 532 -2.84 -35.41 -6.34
N GLY A 533 -2.92 -35.14 -5.04
CA GLY A 533 -2.13 -34.12 -4.36
C GLY A 533 -0.98 -34.68 -3.53
N SER A 534 0.13 -33.95 -3.45
CA SER A 534 1.26 -34.32 -2.57
C SER A 534 1.85 -33.15 -1.79
N ILE A 535 2.24 -33.39 -0.54
CA ILE A 535 2.93 -32.40 0.30
C ILE A 535 4.15 -33.07 0.95
N THR A 536 5.32 -32.46 0.77
CA THR A 536 6.54 -32.85 1.48
C THR A 536 6.97 -31.73 2.40
N GLY A 537 7.22 -32.03 3.68
CA GLY A 537 7.55 -30.96 4.62
C GLY A 537 7.69 -31.34 6.08
N HIS A 538 7.86 -30.32 6.91
CA HIS A 538 7.99 -30.43 8.35
C HIS A 538 7.31 -29.25 9.04
N VAL A 539 6.41 -29.55 9.98
CA VAL A 539 5.81 -28.57 10.89
C VAL A 539 6.39 -28.79 12.28
N THR A 540 7.10 -27.78 12.77
CA THR A 540 7.56 -27.66 14.16
C THR A 540 6.47 -26.96 14.96
N GLY A 541 5.39 -27.69 15.23
CA GLY A 541 4.18 -27.20 15.89
C GLY A 541 3.09 -28.28 15.90
N LYS A 542 1.89 -27.91 16.33
CA LYS A 542 0.70 -28.77 16.34
C LYS A 542 -0.42 -28.16 15.50
N ALA A 543 -1.45 -28.97 15.24
CA ALA A 543 -2.69 -28.50 14.67
C ALA A 543 -3.76 -28.48 15.77
N TYR A 544 -4.47 -27.35 15.88
CA TYR A 544 -5.55 -27.13 16.83
C TYR A 544 -6.81 -26.73 16.08
N ASP A 545 -7.87 -27.51 16.27
CA ASP A 545 -9.22 -27.15 15.87
C ASP A 545 -9.97 -26.67 17.11
N THR A 546 -10.38 -25.41 17.12
CA THR A 546 -11.15 -24.78 18.20
C THR A 546 -12.62 -24.58 17.81
N GLY A 547 -13.07 -25.23 16.73
CA GLY A 547 -14.40 -25.05 16.16
C GLY A 547 -14.52 -23.82 15.24
N GLY A 548 -13.43 -23.09 15.02
CA GLY A 548 -13.39 -21.95 14.10
C GLY A 548 -13.31 -22.36 12.63
N ARG A 549 -13.56 -21.40 11.74
CA ARG A 549 -13.41 -21.58 10.29
C ARG A 549 -12.13 -20.94 9.78
N ASN A 550 -11.55 -21.53 8.75
CA ASN A 550 -10.47 -20.91 7.99
C ASN A 550 -10.99 -19.82 7.03
N ALA A 551 -10.08 -19.10 6.36
CA ALA A 551 -10.40 -18.04 5.40
C ALA A 551 -11.22 -18.50 4.17
N LEU A 552 -11.31 -19.80 3.91
CA LEU A 552 -12.18 -20.41 2.90
C LEU A 552 -13.50 -20.94 3.50
N GLY A 553 -13.85 -20.51 4.72
CA GLY A 553 -15.08 -20.91 5.40
C GLY A 553 -15.15 -22.40 5.78
N GLN A 554 -14.02 -23.11 5.81
CA GLN A 554 -13.97 -24.54 6.09
C GLN A 554 -13.56 -24.79 7.55
N PHE A 555 -14.07 -25.88 8.14
CA PHE A 555 -13.69 -26.31 9.49
C PHE A 555 -12.53 -27.31 9.46
N GLY A 556 -11.78 -27.36 10.56
CA GLY A 556 -10.64 -28.25 10.75
C GLY A 556 -9.29 -27.55 10.73
N ALA A 557 -8.27 -28.24 11.23
CA ALA A 557 -6.89 -27.77 11.19
C ALA A 557 -5.93 -28.90 10.82
N GLY A 558 -4.90 -28.60 10.02
CA GLY A 558 -3.87 -29.56 9.65
C GLY A 558 -3.44 -29.55 8.20
N VAL A 559 -2.63 -30.54 7.86
CA VAL A 559 -2.08 -30.75 6.52
C VAL A 559 -2.74 -31.93 5.82
N PHE A 560 -3.39 -31.67 4.69
CA PHE A 560 -4.22 -32.65 3.96
C PHE A 560 -3.77 -32.82 2.51
N ALA A 561 -3.34 -34.03 2.17
CA ALA A 561 -3.00 -34.44 0.81
C ALA A 561 -3.06 -35.96 0.69
N ARG A 562 -3.24 -36.48 -0.54
CA ARG A 562 -3.19 -37.92 -0.80
C ARG A 562 -1.84 -38.53 -0.42
N ARG A 563 -0.75 -37.82 -0.71
CA ARG A 563 0.62 -38.23 -0.35
C ARG A 563 1.24 -37.20 0.58
N LYS A 564 1.65 -37.63 1.77
CA LYS A 564 2.33 -36.80 2.77
C LYS A 564 3.68 -37.39 3.11
N VAL A 565 4.73 -36.58 3.07
CA VAL A 565 6.09 -36.98 3.42
C VAL A 565 6.64 -36.01 4.47
N GLY A 566 7.10 -36.57 5.60
CA GLY A 566 7.65 -35.82 6.74
C GLY A 566 6.64 -35.58 7.87
N ARG A 567 6.94 -34.65 8.78
CA ARG A 567 6.14 -34.39 9.99
C ARG A 567 5.04 -33.37 9.68
N LEU A 568 3.85 -33.85 9.36
CA LEU A 568 2.73 -33.04 8.89
C LEU A 568 1.46 -33.33 9.73
N PRO A 569 1.18 -32.54 10.79
CA PRO A 569 0.12 -32.80 11.75
C PRO A 569 -1.28 -32.60 11.14
N ILE A 570 -2.26 -33.30 11.71
CA ILE A 570 -3.70 -33.08 11.53
C ILE A 570 -4.30 -32.99 12.93
N ALA A 571 -5.23 -32.05 13.16
CA ALA A 571 -5.93 -31.94 14.43
C ALA A 571 -6.82 -33.18 14.64
N PRO A 572 -6.89 -33.72 15.87
CA PRO A 572 -7.71 -34.89 16.19
C PRO A 572 -9.21 -34.65 15.99
#